data_AF-A0A418PZK5-F1
#
_entry.id   AF-A0A418PZK5-F1
#
_cell.length_a   1.000
_cell.length_b   1.000
_cell.length_c   1.000
_cell.angle_alpha   90.00
_cell.angle_beta   90.00
_cell.angle_gamma   90.00
#
_symmetry.space_group_name_H-M   'P 1'
#
loop_
_entity.id
_entity.type
_entity.pdbx_description
1 polymer ?
#
loop_
_entity_poly.entity_id
_entity_poly.type
_entity_poly.pdbx_seq_one_letter_code
_entity_poly.pdbx_strand_id
1 'polypeptide(L)'
;MIARSRAHLADAGEPYFEHLRFATTVGLMALAAGLACLVHALIPALCQRTASRTIGLLGVLVVDRRRLKEVGRRSSEAIAFAFLVLMGSAMAIFFAASPAPVTLQLFYGTLAFSLPVTLLLSNSELESETA
;
A
#
# COMPACT_ATOMS: atom_id res chain seq x y z
N MET A 1 -0.88 28.53 -10.38
CA MET A 1 -1.07 27.25 -9.64
C MET A 1 -1.76 27.45 -8.29
N ILE A 2 -1.23 28.29 -7.40
CA ILE A 2 -1.81 28.52 -6.04
C ILE A 2 -3.30 28.93 -6.09
N ALA A 3 -3.69 29.84 -6.98
CA ALA A 3 -5.09 30.26 -7.12
C ALA A 3 -6.03 29.11 -7.52
N ARG A 4 -5.57 28.21 -8.40
CA ARG A 4 -6.34 27.04 -8.83
C ARG A 4 -6.50 26.02 -7.70
N SER A 5 -5.45 25.81 -6.89
CA SER A 5 -5.54 24.94 -5.71
C SER A 5 -6.51 25.50 -4.67
N ARG A 6 -6.51 26.81 -4.44
CA ARG A 6 -7.47 27.46 -3.52
C ARG A 6 -8.91 27.34 -4.01
N ALA A 7 -9.16 27.57 -5.31
CA ALA A 7 -10.48 27.39 -5.91
C ALA A 7 -10.97 25.95 -5.75
N HIS A 8 -10.13 24.95 -6.03
CA HIS A 8 -10.46 23.54 -5.85
C HIS A 8 -10.84 23.18 -4.40
N LEU A 9 -10.08 23.66 -3.42
CA LEU A 9 -10.39 23.42 -2.00
C LEU A 9 -11.69 24.12 -1.57
N ALA A 10 -11.97 25.31 -2.11
CA ALA A 10 -13.20 26.05 -1.85
C ALA A 10 -14.42 25.33 -2.47
N ASP A 11 -14.32 24.87 -3.72
CA ASP A 11 -15.37 24.11 -4.41
C ASP A 11 -15.66 22.77 -3.71
N ALA A 12 -14.61 22.13 -3.17
CA ALA A 12 -14.76 20.92 -2.36
C ALA A 12 -15.31 21.19 -0.95
N GLY A 13 -15.24 22.44 -0.46
CA GLY A 13 -15.64 22.80 0.89
C GLY A 13 -14.74 22.24 2.00
N GLU A 14 -13.48 21.90 1.70
CA GLU A 14 -12.59 21.14 2.60
C GLU A 14 -11.33 21.94 2.99
N PRO A 15 -10.84 21.85 4.23
CA PRO A 15 -9.54 22.38 4.60
C PRO A 15 -8.43 21.54 3.96
N TYR A 16 -7.29 22.19 3.66
CA TYR A 16 -6.15 21.55 2.96
C TYR A 16 -5.71 20.22 3.58
N PHE A 17 -5.60 20.14 4.91
CA PHE A 17 -5.14 18.94 5.59
C PHE A 17 -6.12 17.77 5.50
N GLU A 18 -7.43 18.05 5.48
CA GLU A 18 -8.44 17.01 5.30
C GLU A 18 -8.39 16.47 3.88
N HIS A 19 -8.33 17.38 2.88
CA HIS A 19 -8.19 17.01 1.49
C HIS A 19 -6.92 16.20 1.22
N LEU A 20 -5.78 16.66 1.76
CA LEU A 20 -4.49 16.00 1.66
C LEU A 20 -4.54 14.59 2.26
N ARG A 21 -5.08 14.45 3.47
CA ARG A 21 -5.17 13.14 4.15
C ARG A 21 -6.05 12.18 3.36
N PHE A 22 -7.21 12.63 2.89
CA PHE A 22 -8.11 11.82 2.10
C PHE A 22 -7.43 11.36 0.81
N ALA A 23 -6.91 12.31 0.01
CA ALA A 23 -6.26 12.02 -1.26
C ALA A 23 -5.04 11.09 -1.10
N THR A 24 -4.23 11.31 -0.06
CA THR A 24 -3.06 10.46 0.23
C THR A 24 -3.49 9.04 0.61
N THR A 25 -4.54 8.88 1.42
CA THR A 25 -5.05 7.54 1.80
C THR A 25 -5.56 6.78 0.58
N VAL A 26 -6.37 7.44 -0.26
CA VAL A 26 -6.87 6.88 -1.51
C VAL A 26 -5.71 6.47 -2.43
N GLY A 27 -4.71 7.34 -2.60
CA GLY A 27 -3.54 7.06 -3.44
C GLY A 27 -2.73 5.85 -2.95
N LEU A 28 -2.45 5.78 -1.65
CA LEU A 28 -1.69 4.65 -1.08
C LEU A 28 -2.44 3.32 -1.17
N MET A 29 -3.74 3.31 -0.93
CA MET A 29 -4.57 2.11 -1.12
C MET A 29 -4.61 1.67 -2.58
N ALA A 30 -4.72 2.61 -3.53
CA ALA A 30 -4.71 2.30 -4.95
C ALA A 30 -3.36 1.71 -5.38
N LEU A 31 -2.25 2.25 -4.88
CA LEU A 31 -0.92 1.71 -5.10
C LEU A 31 -0.78 0.30 -4.54
N ALA A 32 -1.23 0.06 -3.30
CA ALA A 32 -1.21 -1.26 -2.69
C ALA A 32 -2.04 -2.29 -3.48
N ALA A 33 -3.23 -1.90 -3.95
CA ALA A 33 -4.06 -2.75 -4.80
C ALA A 33 -3.38 -3.09 -6.14
N GLY A 34 -2.72 -2.10 -6.76
CA GLY A 34 -1.95 -2.31 -7.99
C GLY A 34 -0.77 -3.25 -7.80
N LEU A 35 0.01 -3.09 -6.72
CA LEU A 35 1.11 -4.00 -6.38
C LEU A 35 0.60 -5.43 -6.12
N ALA A 36 -0.52 -5.56 -5.41
CA ALA A 36 -1.16 -6.87 -5.19
C ALA A 36 -1.57 -7.53 -6.51
N CYS A 37 -2.13 -6.79 -7.47
CA CYS A 37 -2.41 -7.30 -8.82
C CYS A 37 -1.15 -7.78 -9.54
N LEU A 38 -0.05 -7.03 -9.47
CA LEU A 38 1.22 -7.42 -10.12
C LEU A 38 1.80 -8.69 -9.52
N VAL A 39 1.81 -8.80 -8.18
CA VAL A 39 2.25 -10.02 -7.49
C VAL A 39 1.36 -11.20 -7.86
N HIS A 40 0.03 -11.02 -7.88
CA HIS A 40 -0.91 -12.06 -8.29
C HIS A 40 -0.70 -12.51 -9.75
N ALA A 41 -0.41 -11.57 -10.66
CA ALA A 41 -0.12 -11.89 -12.06
C ALA A 41 1.16 -12.74 -12.22
N LEU A 42 2.15 -12.55 -11.33
CA LEU A 42 3.39 -13.33 -11.31
C LEU A 42 3.19 -14.68 -10.60
N ILE A 43 2.47 -14.69 -9.48
CA ILE A 43 2.24 -15.85 -8.62
C ILE A 43 0.75 -15.89 -8.26
N PRO A 44 -0.10 -16.61 -9.04
CA PRO A 44 -1.55 -16.59 -8.87
C PRO A 44 -2.05 -17.06 -7.49
N ALA A 45 -1.25 -17.85 -6.77
CA ALA A 45 -1.60 -18.30 -5.43
C ALA A 45 -1.55 -17.18 -4.38
N LEU A 46 -0.86 -16.07 -4.65
CA LEU A 46 -0.70 -14.93 -3.74
C LEU A 46 -1.73 -13.82 -4.04
N CYS A 47 -2.08 -13.03 -3.02
CA CYS A 47 -2.93 -11.83 -3.15
C CYS A 47 -4.32 -12.06 -3.78
N GLN A 48 -4.88 -13.27 -3.71
CA GLN A 48 -6.07 -13.69 -4.46
C GLN A 48 -7.28 -12.76 -4.32
N ARG A 49 -7.50 -12.19 -3.12
CA ARG A 49 -8.62 -11.27 -2.85
C ARG A 49 -8.16 -9.87 -2.46
N THR A 50 -6.87 -9.66 -2.22
CA THR A 50 -6.32 -8.40 -1.70
C THR A 50 -6.63 -7.23 -2.63
N ALA A 51 -6.38 -7.40 -3.92
CA ALA A 51 -6.62 -6.35 -4.92
C ALA A 51 -8.12 -6.02 -5.05
N SER A 52 -8.96 -7.04 -5.25
CA SER A 52 -10.41 -6.83 -5.44
C SER A 52 -11.07 -6.22 -4.20
N ARG A 53 -10.69 -6.65 -2.99
CA ARG A 53 -11.19 -6.07 -1.73
C ARG A 53 -10.77 -4.60 -1.60
N THR A 54 -9.51 -4.29 -1.88
CA THR A 54 -8.98 -2.92 -1.76
C THR A 54 -9.63 -1.99 -2.78
N ILE A 55 -9.81 -2.43 -4.03
CA ILE A 55 -10.50 -1.66 -5.07
C ILE A 55 -11.98 -1.44 -4.70
N GLY A 56 -12.66 -2.45 -4.16
CA GLY A 56 -14.04 -2.30 -3.67
C GLY A 56 -14.14 -1.25 -2.56
N LEU A 57 -13.20 -1.26 -1.60
CA LEU A 57 -13.13 -0.25 -0.55
C LEU A 57 -12.87 1.15 -1.10
N LEU A 58 -11.96 1.28 -2.07
CA LEU A 58 -11.68 2.54 -2.77
C LEU A 58 -12.92 3.09 -3.46
N GLY A 59 -13.67 2.25 -4.18
CA GLY A 59 -14.89 2.66 -4.86
C GLY A 59 -15.91 3.27 -3.89
N VAL A 60 -16.08 2.64 -2.72
CA VAL A 60 -16.96 3.17 -1.68
C VAL A 60 -16.41 4.47 -1.07
N LEU A 61 -15.10 4.53 -0.82
CA LEU A 61 -14.46 5.68 -0.19
C LEU A 61 -14.48 6.94 -1.07
N VAL A 62 -14.34 6.78 -2.39
CA VAL A 62 -14.39 7.89 -3.36
C VAL A 62 -15.80 8.49 -3.45
N VAL A 63 -16.83 7.65 -3.31
CA VAL A 63 -18.24 8.07 -3.29
C VAL A 63 -18.63 8.66 -1.92
N ASP A 64 -18.28 8.00 -0.82
CA ASP A 64 -18.55 8.47 0.55
C ASP A 64 -17.28 8.55 1.40
N ARG A 65 -16.72 9.76 1.44
CA ARG A 65 -15.47 10.07 2.16
C ARG A 65 -15.61 9.93 3.67
N ARG A 66 -16.81 9.97 4.23
CA ARG A 66 -17.03 9.85 5.69
C ARG A 66 -16.62 8.48 6.22
N ARG A 67 -16.56 7.48 5.33
CA ARG A 67 -16.12 6.11 5.64
C ARG A 67 -14.60 5.98 5.81
N LEU A 68 -13.82 7.06 5.64
CA LEU A 68 -12.37 7.07 5.83
C LEU A 68 -11.95 6.55 7.22
N LYS A 69 -12.74 6.81 8.27
CA LYS A 69 -12.45 6.33 9.63
C LYS A 69 -12.52 4.79 9.75
N GLU A 70 -13.52 4.16 9.11
CA GLU A 70 -13.67 2.71 9.11
C GLU A 70 -12.60 2.03 8.26
N VAL A 71 -12.30 2.62 7.11
CA VAL A 71 -11.29 2.11 6.17
C VAL A 71 -9.88 2.26 6.75
N GLY A 72 -9.59 3.34 7.48
CA GLY A 72 -8.27 3.60 8.05
C GLY A 72 -7.73 2.49 8.95
N ARG A 73 -8.59 1.78 9.71
CA ARG A 73 -8.15 0.67 10.58
C ARG A 73 -7.77 -0.59 9.80
N ARG A 74 -8.51 -0.91 8.74
CA ARG A 74 -8.29 -2.11 7.90
C ARG A 74 -7.20 -1.90 6.84
N SER A 75 -7.00 -0.65 6.43
CA SER A 75 -6.05 -0.27 5.38
C SER A 75 -4.63 -0.13 5.88
N SER A 76 -4.42 0.03 7.19
CA SER A 76 -3.09 0.10 7.79
C SER A 76 -2.23 -1.10 7.45
N GLU A 77 -2.80 -2.31 7.38
CA GLU A 77 -2.06 -3.53 7.04
C GLU A 77 -1.65 -3.56 5.55
N ALA A 78 -2.56 -3.21 4.64
CA ALA A 78 -2.28 -3.15 3.21
C ALA A 78 -1.30 -2.02 2.86
N ILE A 79 -1.44 -0.87 3.51
CA ILE A 79 -0.54 0.28 3.36
C ILE A 79 0.83 -0.04 3.97
N ALA A 80 0.89 -0.67 5.15
CA ALA A 80 2.14 -1.11 5.76
C ALA A 80 2.84 -2.13 4.88
N PHE A 81 2.12 -3.11 4.33
CA PHE A 81 2.66 -4.09 3.39
C PHE A 81 3.29 -3.40 2.17
N ALA A 82 2.55 -2.52 1.49
CA ALA A 82 3.06 -1.80 0.32
C ALA A 82 4.28 -0.92 0.66
N PHE A 83 4.24 -0.22 1.80
CA PHE A 83 5.34 0.62 2.27
C PHE A 83 6.59 -0.21 2.59
N LEU A 84 6.42 -1.36 3.24
CA LEU A 84 7.51 -2.29 3.57
C LEU A 84 8.13 -2.90 2.32
N VAL A 85 7.33 -3.26 1.31
CA VAL A 85 7.84 -3.75 0.02
C VAL A 85 8.65 -2.66 -0.69
N LEU A 86 8.14 -1.43 -0.74
CA LEU A 86 8.85 -0.30 -1.36
C LEU A 86 10.15 0.03 -0.64
N MET A 87 10.11 0.12 0.69
CA MET A 87 11.28 0.39 1.53
C MET A 87 12.31 -0.75 1.41
N GLY A 88 11.85 -2.00 1.42
CA GLY A 88 12.69 -3.18 1.25
C GLY A 88 13.36 -3.22 -0.12
N SER A 89 12.62 -2.89 -1.18
CA SER A 89 13.15 -2.77 -2.54
C SER A 89 14.19 -1.66 -2.66
N ALA A 90 13.93 -0.48 -2.08
CA ALA A 90 14.88 0.62 -2.05
C ALA A 90 16.18 0.25 -1.31
N MET A 91 16.05 -0.42 -0.16
CA MET A 91 17.20 -0.91 0.63
C MET A 91 18.02 -1.94 -0.17
N ALA A 92 17.36 -2.89 -0.82
CA ALA A 92 18.02 -3.90 -1.65
C ALA A 92 18.77 -3.28 -2.84
N ILE A 93 18.16 -2.30 -3.52
CA ILE A 93 18.78 -1.56 -4.63
C ILE A 93 20.01 -0.78 -4.13
N PHE A 94 19.89 -0.08 -3.00
CA PHE A 94 21.01 0.68 -2.41
C PHE A 94 22.22 -0.22 -2.12
N PHE A 95 22.00 -1.38 -1.51
CA PHE A 95 23.10 -2.32 -1.21
C PHE A 95 23.67 -2.97 -2.47
N ALA A 96 22.84 -3.30 -3.46
CA ALA A 96 23.30 -3.81 -4.75
C ALA A 96 24.16 -2.81 -5.53
N ALA A 97 23.88 -1.51 -5.38
CA ALA A 97 24.66 -0.43 -5.98
C ALA A 97 25.92 -0.05 -5.15
N SER A 98 26.01 -0.53 -3.92
CA SER A 98 27.14 -0.23 -3.02
C SER A 98 28.32 -1.20 -3.26
N PRO A 99 29.58 -0.78 -3.01
CA PRO A 99 30.75 -1.67 -3.07
C PRO A 99 30.83 -2.65 -1.88
N ALA A 100 29.70 -2.94 -1.22
CA ALA A 100 29.63 -3.85 -0.09
C ALA A 100 29.95 -5.29 -0.51
N PRO A 101 30.56 -6.10 0.38
CA PRO A 101 30.77 -7.52 0.11
C PRO A 101 29.44 -8.25 -0.09
N VAL A 102 29.44 -9.27 -0.96
CA VAL A 102 28.22 -9.98 -1.39
C VAL A 102 27.45 -10.60 -0.21
N THR A 103 28.15 -11.06 0.82
CA THR A 103 27.53 -11.59 2.05
C THR A 103 26.62 -10.57 2.72
N LEU A 104 27.04 -9.30 2.72
CA LEU A 104 26.30 -8.21 3.34
C LEU A 104 25.09 -7.80 2.47
N GLN A 105 25.26 -7.82 1.14
CA GLN A 105 24.16 -7.59 0.20
C GLN A 105 23.04 -8.64 0.35
N LEU A 106 23.41 -9.93 0.45
CA LEU A 106 22.44 -11.01 0.65
C LEU A 106 21.76 -10.93 2.03
N PHE A 107 22.52 -10.62 3.09
CA PHE A 107 21.97 -10.49 4.43
C PHE A 107 20.96 -9.33 4.54
N TYR A 108 21.33 -8.13 4.06
CA TYR A 108 20.40 -6.99 4.08
C TYR A 108 19.25 -7.15 3.09
N GLY A 109 19.48 -7.79 1.93
CA GLY A 109 18.42 -8.12 0.99
C GLY A 109 17.36 -9.03 1.60
N THR A 110 17.78 -10.12 2.25
CA THR A 110 16.84 -11.05 2.91
C THR A 110 16.10 -10.39 4.08
N LEU A 111 16.79 -9.62 4.93
CA LEU A 111 16.16 -8.88 6.02
C LEU A 111 15.13 -7.85 5.52
N ALA A 112 15.44 -7.13 4.45
CA ALA A 112 14.59 -6.10 3.86
C ALA A 112 13.21 -6.62 3.43
N PHE A 113 13.12 -7.89 3.03
CA PHE A 113 11.87 -8.52 2.59
C PHE A 113 11.20 -9.43 3.63
N SER A 114 11.85 -9.73 4.75
CA SER A 114 11.32 -10.64 5.78
C SER A 114 9.97 -10.19 6.37
N LEU A 115 9.87 -8.90 6.72
CA LEU A 115 8.64 -8.32 7.29
C LEU A 115 7.48 -8.26 6.28
N PRO A 116 7.65 -7.73 5.05
CA PRO A 116 6.55 -7.72 4.08
C PRO A 116 6.12 -9.14 3.68
N VAL A 117 7.05 -10.09 3.54
CA VAL A 117 6.68 -11.50 3.28
C VAL A 117 5.87 -12.07 4.44
N THR A 118 6.28 -11.82 5.69
CA THR A 118 5.53 -12.28 6.86
C THR A 118 4.11 -11.71 6.88
N LEU A 119 3.93 -10.42 6.58
CA LEU A 119 2.60 -9.79 6.48
C LEU A 119 1.76 -10.36 5.33
N LEU A 120 2.39 -10.69 4.19
CA LEU A 120 1.72 -11.33 3.07
C LEU A 120 1.18 -12.71 3.45
N LEU A 121 2.01 -13.52 4.11
CA LEU A 121 1.66 -14.88 4.52
C LEU A 121 0.64 -14.89 5.66
N SER A 122 0.79 -14.03 6.67
CA SER A 122 -0.17 -13.94 7.77
C SER A 122 -1.55 -13.40 7.34
N ASN A 123 -1.61 -12.59 6.27
CA ASN A 123 -2.89 -12.21 5.66
C ASN A 123 -3.57 -13.37 4.92
N SER A 124 -2.84 -14.37 4.46
CA SER A 124 -3.42 -15.54 3.78
C SER A 124 -4.10 -16.53 4.73
N GLU A 125 -3.62 -16.62 5.98
CA GLU A 125 -4.18 -17.49 7.02
C GLU A 125 -5.63 -17.08 7.40
N LEU A 126 -5.91 -15.77 7.46
CA LEU A 126 -7.25 -15.21 7.69
C LEU A 126 -8.25 -15.49 6.54
N GLU A 127 -7.79 -15.93 5.38
CA GLU A 127 -8.65 -16.25 4.22
C GLU A 127 -9.06 -17.73 4.18
N SER A 128 -8.41 -18.60 4.99
CA SER A 128 -8.70 -20.04 5.03
C SER A 128 -9.91 -20.42 5.90
N GLU A 129 -10.34 -19.57 6.84
CA GLU A 129 -11.50 -19.83 7.71
C GLU A 129 -12.87 -19.57 7.07
N THR A 130 -12.91 -19.23 5.77
CA THR A 130 -14.19 -18.96 5.06
C THR A 130 -14.35 -19.72 3.74
N ALA A 131 -13.56 -20.75 3.50
CA ALA A 131 -13.72 -21.68 2.38
C ALA A 131 -14.67 -22.84 2.73
#